data_AF-A0A842P901-F1
#
_entry.id   AF-A0A842P901-F1
#
_cell.length_a   1.000
_cell.length_b   1.000
_cell.length_c   1.000
_cell.angle_alpha   90.00
_cell.angle_beta   90.00
_cell.angle_gamma   90.00
#
_symmetry.space_group_name_H-M   'P 1'
#
loop_
_entity.id
_entity.type
_entity.pdbx_description
1 polymer ?
#
loop_
_entity_poly.entity_id
_entity_poly.type
_entity_poly.pdbx_seq_one_letter_code
_entity_poly.pdbx_strand_id
1 'polypeptide(L)'
;MRKPQAHDALGMVSGCGAVREKSKAEPPNGITEEVETPEGSEILGGLEESMPNSPSEDFGVLIQLKQKFEEIPLIKYLNEVPERFPLVVMLISFSIIAVWDHQRGLILWRNYATTGVFGVLLLVAVFWSGRMMIPPLALWLGYFAFILHFGGGSLGAADKGLGPFCWGDMQPGQGLCADGINGMYHVHPLWDRLTHGVGGVALSYGFAVSFKRLSTHFSANLSRPMIFWLAFGVSMSGMAVFEVYEFFGRMFFLTTDQGGYVNTAGDLISDLVGSTAGAYLGITMDKWQVLWEGSSQRPLPIIVQLTQSFIIPMTTCAFIAIADLLIFGGMVMGRDYDSLGMFLTAATT
;
A
#
# COMPACT_ATOMS: atom_id res chain seq x y z
N MET A 1 41.72 30.26 -17.61
CA MET A 1 41.36 31.69 -17.59
C MET A 1 40.35 31.98 -18.69
N ARG A 2 39.38 32.86 -18.38
CA ARG A 2 38.32 33.48 -19.23
C ARG A 2 37.04 32.68 -19.53
N LYS A 3 36.04 32.92 -18.67
CA LYS A 3 34.63 33.23 -19.00
C LYS A 3 34.54 34.73 -19.41
N PRO A 4 33.36 35.28 -19.78
CA PRO A 4 32.27 34.79 -20.65
C PRO A 4 31.80 35.89 -21.64
N GLN A 5 30.83 35.60 -22.51
CA GLN A 5 29.93 36.65 -23.05
C GLN A 5 28.49 36.18 -23.13
N ALA A 6 27.61 37.10 -22.78
CA ALA A 6 26.16 37.03 -22.73
C ALA A 6 25.58 38.08 -23.67
N HIS A 7 24.42 37.79 -24.24
CA HIS A 7 23.38 38.64 -24.83
C HIS A 7 22.18 37.70 -25.03
N ASP A 8 20.90 38.06 -25.07
CA ASP A 8 20.06 39.16 -24.61
C ASP A 8 18.64 38.72 -25.03
N ALA A 9 17.62 38.81 -24.19
CA ALA A 9 16.22 38.91 -24.67
C ALA A 9 15.28 39.40 -23.56
N LEU A 10 14.87 40.65 -23.71
CA LEU A 10 13.88 41.40 -22.95
C LEU A 10 12.51 41.31 -23.64
N GLY A 11 11.43 41.35 -22.86
CA GLY A 11 10.05 41.60 -23.32
C GLY A 11 9.01 41.18 -22.27
N MET A 12 8.85 41.93 -21.17
CA MET A 12 7.74 42.89 -20.96
C MET A 12 6.32 42.35 -21.21
N VAL A 13 5.57 42.13 -20.12
CA VAL A 13 4.13 42.48 -20.05
C VAL A 13 3.83 43.07 -18.66
N SER A 14 3.33 44.31 -18.69
CA SER A 14 2.79 45.10 -17.58
C SER A 14 1.28 44.86 -17.46
N GLY A 15 0.74 44.90 -16.24
CA GLY A 15 -0.71 44.87 -16.03
C GLY A 15 -1.10 44.86 -14.56
N CYS A 16 -0.98 46.01 -13.90
CA CYS A 16 -1.51 46.27 -12.56
C CYS A 16 -2.94 46.81 -12.68
N GLY A 17 -3.90 46.22 -11.96
CA GLY A 17 -5.28 46.68 -11.90
C GLY A 17 -5.94 46.21 -10.60
N ALA A 18 -6.08 47.13 -9.66
CA ALA A 18 -6.80 46.94 -8.39
C ALA A 18 -8.32 46.87 -8.59
N VAL A 19 -9.06 46.32 -7.61
CA VAL A 19 -10.19 46.96 -6.91
C VAL A 19 -10.87 45.97 -5.95
N ARG A 20 -11.22 46.50 -4.77
CA ARG A 20 -12.05 45.98 -3.66
C ARG A 20 -13.40 45.40 -4.11
N GLU A 21 -13.96 44.44 -3.36
CA GLU A 21 -15.11 44.71 -2.47
C GLU A 21 -15.47 43.53 -1.56
N LYS A 22 -15.94 43.89 -0.36
CA LYS A 22 -16.58 43.02 0.62
C LYS A 22 -18.04 42.83 0.21
N SER A 23 -18.59 41.63 0.37
CA SER A 23 -19.96 41.52 0.91
C SER A 23 -20.14 40.20 1.65
N LYS A 24 -20.72 40.35 2.85
CA LYS A 24 -21.33 39.27 3.64
C LYS A 24 -22.67 38.93 3.00
N ALA A 25 -23.01 37.64 2.95
CA ALA A 25 -24.41 37.21 2.87
C ALA A 25 -24.58 35.95 3.72
N GLU A 26 -25.38 36.09 4.77
CA GLU A 26 -25.99 35.02 5.55
C GLU A 26 -27.15 34.36 4.75
N PRO A 27 -27.57 33.13 5.12
CA PRO A 27 -28.45 32.30 4.30
C PRO A 27 -29.93 32.59 4.56
N PRO A 28 -30.83 32.34 3.58
CA PRO A 28 -32.26 32.30 3.85
C PRO A 28 -32.69 30.94 4.43
N ASN A 29 -33.48 31.05 5.50
CA ASN A 29 -34.32 30.03 6.11
C ASN A 29 -35.51 29.63 5.23
N GLY A 30 -36.03 28.41 5.47
CA GLY A 30 -37.35 27.93 5.06
C GLY A 30 -37.35 27.38 3.63
N ILE A 31 -37.86 26.18 3.36
CA ILE A 31 -39.23 25.74 3.63
C ILE A 31 -39.23 24.21 3.82
N THR A 32 -39.89 23.75 4.89
CA THR A 32 -40.32 22.36 5.07
C THR A 32 -41.61 22.15 4.27
N GLU A 33 -41.53 21.39 3.17
CA GLU A 33 -42.72 20.79 2.55
C GLU A 33 -42.88 19.37 3.10
N GLU A 34 -43.96 19.17 3.85
CA GLU A 34 -44.53 17.87 4.15
C GLU A 34 -45.07 17.27 2.84
N VAL A 35 -44.46 16.19 2.38
CA VAL A 35 -44.99 15.40 1.27
C VAL A 35 -45.93 14.36 1.88
N GLU A 36 -47.23 14.63 1.76
CA GLU A 36 -48.30 13.66 1.98
C GLU A 36 -48.11 12.47 1.02
N THR A 37 -48.14 11.27 1.58
CA THR A 37 -48.16 10.01 0.83
C THR A 37 -49.62 9.64 0.54
N PRO A 38 -50.02 9.39 -0.72
CA PRO A 38 -51.30 8.76 -0.98
C PRO A 38 -51.18 7.25 -0.82
N GLU A 39 -51.94 6.72 0.13
CA GLU A 39 -52.36 5.34 0.17
C GLU A 39 -53.14 4.96 -1.11
N GLY A 40 -52.92 3.73 -1.58
CA GLY A 40 -53.91 3.00 -2.38
C GLY A 40 -53.62 2.89 -3.88
N SER A 41 -53.12 1.73 -4.30
CA SER A 41 -53.88 0.89 -5.23
C SER A 41 -53.25 -0.51 -5.31
N GLU A 42 -54.01 -1.49 -4.83
CA GLU A 42 -54.01 -2.84 -5.39
C GLU A 42 -54.17 -2.76 -6.91
N ILE A 43 -53.49 -3.62 -7.66
CA ILE A 43 -53.95 -4.30 -8.88
C ILE A 43 -52.77 -5.03 -9.57
N LEU A 44 -53.03 -6.28 -9.97
CA LEU A 44 -52.28 -7.20 -10.85
C LEU A 44 -51.04 -7.89 -10.21
N GLY A 45 -51.03 -9.19 -9.92
CA GLY A 45 -51.76 -10.29 -10.55
C GLY A 45 -51.03 -10.75 -11.81
N GLY A 46 -50.23 -11.82 -11.67
CA GLY A 46 -49.74 -12.65 -12.78
C GLY A 46 -48.32 -12.34 -13.25
N LEU A 47 -47.34 -13.03 -12.66
CA LEU A 47 -46.15 -13.59 -13.31
C LEU A 47 -45.38 -14.40 -12.25
N GLU A 48 -45.92 -15.57 -11.90
CA GLU A 48 -45.10 -16.66 -11.35
C GLU A 48 -44.22 -17.18 -12.48
N GLU A 49 -43.08 -16.52 -12.71
CA GLU A 49 -41.96 -17.17 -13.37
C GLU A 49 -41.50 -18.32 -12.48
N SER A 50 -41.62 -19.53 -13.01
CA SER A 50 -41.09 -20.76 -12.43
C SER A 50 -39.59 -20.63 -12.23
N MET A 51 -39.18 -20.15 -11.06
CA MET A 51 -37.81 -20.30 -10.59
C MET A 51 -37.52 -21.80 -10.43
N PRO A 52 -36.41 -22.31 -10.99
CA PRO A 52 -36.02 -23.70 -10.79
C PRO A 52 -35.74 -23.93 -9.30
N ASN A 53 -36.73 -24.54 -8.62
CA ASN A 53 -36.64 -25.00 -7.24
C ASN A 53 -35.80 -26.27 -7.16
N SER A 54 -34.52 -26.17 -7.43
CA SER A 54 -33.52 -27.07 -6.83
C SER A 54 -32.16 -26.40 -6.94
N PRO A 55 -31.45 -26.09 -5.84
CA PRO A 55 -30.02 -25.86 -5.94
C PRO A 55 -29.43 -27.06 -6.68
N SER A 56 -28.71 -26.82 -7.78
CA SER A 56 -28.11 -27.89 -8.56
C SER A 56 -27.31 -28.81 -7.65
N GLU A 57 -27.29 -30.12 -7.92
CA GLU A 57 -26.56 -31.11 -7.12
C GLU A 57 -25.10 -30.66 -6.86
N ASP A 58 -24.51 -29.93 -7.80
CA ASP A 58 -23.19 -29.28 -7.68
C ASP A 58 -23.06 -28.34 -6.49
N PHE A 59 -24.10 -27.58 -6.14
CA PHE A 59 -24.11 -26.68 -4.99
C PHE A 59 -24.16 -27.47 -3.67
N GLY A 60 -24.86 -28.60 -3.65
CA GLY A 60 -24.90 -29.52 -2.50
C GLY A 60 -23.54 -30.16 -2.21
N VAL A 61 -22.81 -30.56 -3.26
CA VAL A 61 -21.45 -31.11 -3.14
C VAL A 61 -20.48 -30.06 -2.61
N LEU A 62 -20.56 -28.82 -3.10
CA LEU A 62 -19.74 -27.70 -2.61
C LEU A 62 -19.98 -27.38 -1.13
N ILE A 63 -21.24 -27.39 -0.67
CA ILE A 63 -21.58 -27.16 0.74
C ILE A 63 -21.03 -28.29 1.62
N GLN A 64 -21.20 -29.55 1.22
CA GLN A 64 -20.68 -30.69 1.98
C GLN A 64 -19.15 -30.69 2.06
N LEU A 65 -18.46 -30.35 0.97
CA LEU A 65 -17.01 -30.20 0.97
C LEU A 65 -16.57 -29.08 1.91
N LYS A 66 -17.22 -27.90 1.85
CA LYS A 66 -16.92 -26.78 2.73
C LYS A 66 -17.05 -27.17 4.21
N GLN A 67 -18.15 -27.81 4.60
CA GLN A 67 -18.36 -28.27 5.98
C GLN A 67 -17.26 -29.24 6.43
N LYS A 68 -16.91 -30.20 5.57
CA LYS A 68 -15.88 -31.20 5.86
C LYS A 68 -14.48 -30.58 6.00
N PHE A 69 -14.18 -29.53 5.23
CA PHE A 69 -12.95 -28.76 5.37
C PHE A 69 -12.94 -27.90 6.65
N GLU A 70 -14.07 -27.30 7.02
CA GLU A 70 -14.20 -26.48 8.24
C GLU A 70 -14.04 -27.32 9.54
N GLU A 71 -14.29 -28.62 9.48
CA GLU A 71 -14.09 -29.55 10.61
C GLU A 71 -12.63 -29.94 10.85
N ILE A 72 -11.71 -29.71 9.90
CA ILE A 72 -10.28 -30.00 10.10
C ILE A 72 -9.76 -29.11 11.24
N PRO A 73 -9.18 -29.68 12.32
CA PRO A 73 -8.81 -28.91 13.52
C PRO A 73 -7.91 -27.70 13.23
N LEU A 74 -6.98 -27.84 12.28
CA LEU A 74 -6.13 -26.75 11.82
C LEU A 74 -6.94 -25.65 11.12
N ILE A 75 -7.84 -26.00 10.20
CA ILE A 75 -8.66 -25.03 9.47
C ILE A 75 -9.63 -24.31 10.42
N LYS A 76 -10.25 -25.06 11.34
CA LYS A 76 -11.07 -24.49 12.41
C LYS A 76 -10.29 -23.46 13.24
N TYR A 77 -9.09 -23.81 13.68
CA TYR A 77 -8.21 -22.90 14.43
C TYR A 77 -7.78 -21.65 13.64
N LEU A 78 -7.55 -21.80 12.33
CA LEU A 78 -7.21 -20.67 11.46
C LEU A 78 -8.43 -19.77 11.19
N ASN A 79 -9.64 -20.32 11.12
CA ASN A 79 -10.87 -19.56 10.91
C ASN A 79 -11.34 -18.79 12.16
N GLU A 80 -10.87 -19.14 13.36
CA GLU A 80 -11.16 -18.39 14.59
C GLU A 80 -10.57 -16.97 14.55
N VAL A 81 -9.42 -16.79 13.89
CA VAL A 81 -8.77 -15.49 13.70
C VAL A 81 -8.41 -15.39 12.22
N PRO A 82 -9.28 -14.77 11.40
CA PRO A 82 -9.17 -14.75 9.93
C PRO A 82 -7.81 -14.28 9.39
N GLU A 83 -7.07 -13.51 10.18
CA GLU A 83 -5.72 -13.03 9.90
C GLU A 83 -4.66 -14.14 9.87
N ARG A 84 -4.88 -15.25 10.58
CA ARG A 84 -3.92 -16.35 10.65
C ARG A 84 -3.73 -17.01 9.30
N PHE A 85 -4.79 -17.14 8.51
CA PHE A 85 -4.72 -17.81 7.21
C PHE A 85 -3.74 -17.13 6.23
N PRO A 86 -3.89 -15.83 5.89
CA PRO A 86 -2.92 -15.16 5.03
C PRO A 86 -1.50 -15.17 5.63
N LEU A 87 -1.34 -14.97 6.94
CA LEU A 87 -0.01 -15.00 7.58
C LEU A 87 0.68 -16.36 7.46
N VAL A 88 -0.06 -17.46 7.65
CA VAL A 88 0.48 -18.82 7.47
C VAL A 88 0.84 -19.07 6.01
N VAL A 89 -0.01 -18.65 5.07
CA VAL A 89 0.29 -18.75 3.64
C VAL A 89 1.56 -17.96 3.28
N MET A 90 1.67 -16.71 3.73
CA MET A 90 2.87 -15.89 3.55
C MET A 90 4.12 -16.61 4.09
N LEU A 91 4.06 -17.12 5.33
CA LEU A 91 5.19 -17.77 5.99
C LEU A 91 5.65 -19.01 5.23
N ILE A 92 4.71 -19.87 4.82
CA ILE A 92 4.99 -21.07 4.04
C ILE A 92 5.60 -20.69 2.69
N SER A 93 4.98 -19.74 1.96
CA SER A 93 5.47 -19.31 0.65
C SER A 93 6.90 -18.79 0.71
N PHE A 94 7.21 -17.84 1.59
CA PHE A 94 8.58 -17.31 1.70
C PHE A 94 9.59 -18.34 2.20
N SER A 95 9.18 -19.28 3.06
CA SER A 95 10.06 -20.36 3.51
C SER A 95 10.40 -21.33 2.38
N ILE A 96 9.41 -21.72 1.56
CA ILE A 96 9.62 -22.57 0.38
C ILE A 96 10.54 -21.86 -0.61
N ILE A 97 10.27 -20.58 -0.88
CA ILE A 97 11.09 -19.77 -1.79
C ILE A 97 12.54 -19.68 -1.28
N ALA A 98 12.75 -19.39 0.00
CA ALA A 98 14.10 -19.31 0.57
C ALA A 98 14.88 -20.63 0.46
N VAL A 99 14.23 -21.77 0.71
CA VAL A 99 14.83 -23.10 0.56
C VAL A 99 15.13 -23.39 -0.91
N TRP A 100 14.20 -23.09 -1.81
CA TRP A 100 14.37 -23.24 -3.26
C TRP A 100 15.59 -22.44 -3.75
N ASP A 101 15.70 -21.16 -3.36
CA ASP A 101 16.80 -20.30 -3.77
C ASP A 101 18.14 -20.74 -3.19
N HIS A 102 18.14 -21.23 -1.93
CA HIS A 102 19.31 -21.82 -1.32
C HIS A 102 19.80 -23.03 -2.13
N GLN A 103 18.91 -23.94 -2.53
CA GLN A 103 19.26 -25.11 -3.33
C GLN A 103 19.81 -24.74 -4.72
N ARG A 104 19.35 -23.63 -5.29
CA ARG A 104 19.85 -23.10 -6.56
C ARG A 104 21.11 -22.25 -6.42
N GLY A 105 21.56 -21.97 -5.19
CA GLY A 105 22.71 -21.09 -4.93
C GLY A 105 22.47 -19.63 -5.29
N LEU A 106 21.21 -19.18 -5.30
CA LEU A 106 20.79 -17.80 -5.55
C LEU A 106 20.84 -16.99 -4.25
N ILE A 107 22.04 -16.53 -3.88
CA ILE A 107 22.30 -15.96 -2.54
C ILE A 107 21.47 -14.71 -2.25
N LEU A 108 21.37 -13.79 -3.23
CA LEU A 108 20.60 -12.55 -3.10
C LEU A 108 19.12 -12.84 -2.84
N TRP A 109 18.53 -13.69 -3.69
CA TRP A 109 17.11 -14.03 -3.62
C TRP A 109 16.72 -14.82 -2.38
N ARG A 110 17.59 -15.76 -1.98
CA ARG A 110 17.46 -16.44 -0.68
C ARG A 110 17.40 -15.44 0.47
N ASN A 111 18.25 -14.41 0.47
CA ASN A 111 18.27 -13.42 1.54
C ASN A 111 16.98 -12.58 1.54
N TYR A 112 16.48 -12.16 0.38
CA TYR A 112 15.18 -11.47 0.29
C TYR A 112 14.02 -12.32 0.80
N ALA A 113 13.92 -13.57 0.37
CA ALA A 113 12.89 -14.49 0.86
C ALA A 113 13.02 -14.73 2.37
N THR A 114 14.24 -14.83 2.88
CA THR A 114 14.50 -14.94 4.33
C THR A 114 14.07 -13.69 5.10
N THR A 115 14.31 -12.49 4.56
CA THR A 115 13.79 -11.23 5.13
C THR A 115 12.26 -11.25 5.14
N GLY A 116 11.62 -11.75 4.08
CA GLY A 116 10.18 -11.98 4.04
C GLY A 116 9.70 -12.92 5.16
N VAL A 117 10.39 -14.04 5.39
CA VAL A 117 10.10 -14.96 6.51
C VAL A 117 10.19 -14.24 7.85
N PHE A 118 11.27 -13.50 8.12
CA PHE A 118 11.42 -12.75 9.37
C PHE A 118 10.34 -11.68 9.55
N GLY A 119 10.01 -10.94 8.48
CA GLY A 119 8.93 -9.96 8.48
C GLY A 119 7.59 -10.61 8.82
N VAL A 120 7.26 -11.73 8.19
CA VAL A 120 6.01 -12.46 8.47
C VAL A 120 6.00 -13.04 9.89
N LEU A 121 7.11 -13.55 10.40
CA LEU A 121 7.21 -14.02 11.79
C LEU A 121 6.98 -12.88 12.79
N LEU A 122 7.46 -11.68 12.49
CA LEU A 122 7.16 -10.49 13.30
C LEU A 122 5.66 -10.16 13.26
N LEU A 123 5.05 -10.14 12.07
CA LEU A 123 3.60 -9.92 11.94
C LEU A 123 2.79 -11.00 12.67
N VAL A 124 3.22 -12.26 12.59
CA VAL A 124 2.65 -13.37 13.38
C VAL A 124 2.78 -13.05 14.87
N ALA A 125 3.97 -12.73 15.38
CA ALA A 125 4.15 -12.43 16.80
C ALA A 125 3.22 -11.31 17.30
N VAL A 126 2.96 -10.31 16.46
CA VAL A 126 2.05 -9.19 16.78
C VAL A 126 0.57 -9.60 16.69
N PHE A 127 0.16 -10.24 15.59
CA PHE A 127 -1.25 -10.49 15.28
C PHE A 127 -1.80 -11.82 15.78
N TRP A 128 -0.94 -12.79 16.12
CA TRP A 128 -1.35 -14.16 16.47
C TRP A 128 -2.29 -14.21 17.69
N SER A 129 -2.10 -13.28 18.62
CA SER A 129 -2.92 -13.14 19.82
C SER A 129 -4.35 -12.66 19.55
N GLY A 130 -4.63 -12.16 18.33
CA GLY A 130 -5.93 -11.57 17.95
C GLY A 130 -6.23 -10.22 18.64
N ARG A 131 -5.30 -9.69 19.45
CA ARG A 131 -5.48 -8.39 20.12
C ARG A 131 -5.38 -7.21 19.16
N MET A 132 -4.56 -7.38 18.12
CA MET A 132 -4.52 -6.49 16.97
C MET A 132 -5.10 -7.24 15.78
N MET A 133 -6.17 -6.70 15.21
CA MET A 133 -6.87 -7.31 14.09
C MET A 133 -6.73 -6.41 12.86
N ILE A 134 -6.10 -6.92 11.81
CA ILE A 134 -6.01 -6.28 10.48
C ILE A 134 -6.96 -7.03 9.54
N PRO A 135 -7.71 -6.39 8.64
CA PRO A 135 -8.54 -7.13 7.69
C PRO A 135 -7.72 -8.15 6.90
N PRO A 136 -8.21 -9.40 6.75
CA PRO A 136 -7.54 -10.40 5.92
C PRO A 136 -7.24 -9.90 4.50
N LEU A 137 -8.12 -9.07 3.93
CA LEU A 137 -7.89 -8.44 2.62
C LEU A 137 -6.60 -7.60 2.60
N ALA A 138 -6.32 -6.82 3.64
CA ALA A 138 -5.10 -6.03 3.71
C ALA A 138 -3.86 -6.93 3.78
N LEU A 139 -3.94 -8.03 4.54
CA LEU A 139 -2.87 -9.03 4.62
C LEU A 139 -2.66 -9.75 3.28
N TRP A 140 -3.73 -10.02 2.53
CA TRP A 140 -3.64 -10.57 1.18
C TRP A 140 -3.02 -9.59 0.19
N LEU A 141 -3.45 -8.33 0.19
CA LEU A 141 -2.84 -7.29 -0.63
C LEU A 141 -1.36 -7.12 -0.28
N GLY A 142 -1.03 -7.16 1.01
CA GLY A 142 0.34 -7.15 1.49
C GLY A 142 1.11 -8.36 1.00
N TYR A 143 0.56 -9.58 1.12
CA TYR A 143 1.16 -10.79 0.56
C TYR A 143 1.46 -10.67 -0.92
N PHE A 144 0.51 -10.17 -1.72
CA PHE A 144 0.72 -9.96 -3.14
C PHE A 144 1.85 -8.95 -3.37
N ALA A 145 1.87 -7.82 -2.66
CA ALA A 145 2.97 -6.86 -2.75
C ALA A 145 4.32 -7.51 -2.38
N PHE A 146 4.41 -8.23 -1.27
CA PHE A 146 5.64 -8.92 -0.85
C PHE A 146 6.07 -10.02 -1.83
N ILE A 147 5.14 -10.76 -2.45
CA ILE A 147 5.48 -11.78 -3.46
C ILE A 147 5.96 -11.12 -4.76
N LEU A 148 5.30 -10.05 -5.20
CA LEU A 148 5.71 -9.27 -6.37
C LEU A 148 7.09 -8.63 -6.16
N HIS A 149 7.39 -8.20 -4.93
CA HIS A 149 8.63 -7.51 -4.57
C HIS A 149 9.79 -8.42 -4.15
N PHE A 150 9.54 -9.53 -3.46
CA PHE A 150 10.59 -10.40 -2.91
C PHE A 150 10.55 -11.84 -3.42
N GLY A 151 9.36 -12.34 -3.78
CA GLY A 151 9.21 -13.67 -4.36
C GLY A 151 9.61 -13.74 -5.84
N GLY A 152 9.72 -12.59 -6.51
CA GLY A 152 9.83 -12.56 -7.95
C GLY A 152 11.19 -12.97 -8.51
N GLY A 153 12.28 -12.79 -7.76
CA GLY A 153 13.64 -13.07 -8.24
C GLY A 153 13.97 -14.57 -8.26
N SER A 154 13.32 -15.30 -7.36
CA SER A 154 13.41 -16.74 -7.20
C SER A 154 12.85 -17.53 -8.40
N LEU A 155 12.02 -16.87 -9.20
CA LEU A 155 11.43 -17.39 -10.43
C LEU A 155 12.32 -17.16 -11.67
N GLY A 156 13.37 -16.33 -11.53
CA GLY A 156 14.34 -16.02 -12.58
C GLY A 156 15.53 -16.96 -12.68
N ALA A 157 16.44 -16.71 -13.62
CA ALA A 157 17.69 -17.46 -13.74
C ALA A 157 18.87 -16.71 -14.41
N ALA A 158 19.00 -15.38 -14.28
CA ALA A 158 20.10 -14.64 -14.92
C ALA A 158 21.49 -15.25 -14.65
N ASP A 159 21.69 -15.78 -13.44
CA ASP A 159 23.02 -16.24 -13.00
C ASP A 159 23.39 -17.65 -13.50
N LYS A 160 22.43 -18.45 -14.00
CA LYS A 160 22.62 -19.90 -14.24
C LYS A 160 22.01 -20.47 -15.53
N GLY A 161 21.46 -19.64 -16.42
CA GLY A 161 20.99 -20.06 -17.75
C GLY A 161 19.54 -19.67 -18.05
N LEU A 162 18.89 -20.35 -18.99
CA LEU A 162 17.49 -20.08 -19.32
C LEU A 162 16.59 -20.46 -18.13
N GLY A 163 15.96 -19.46 -17.52
CA GLY A 163 14.97 -19.65 -16.46
C GLY A 163 13.67 -20.29 -16.96
N PRO A 164 12.79 -20.73 -16.04
CA PRO A 164 11.53 -21.41 -16.39
C PRO A 164 10.57 -20.55 -17.23
N PHE A 165 10.81 -19.24 -17.29
CA PHE A 165 10.04 -18.27 -18.08
C PHE A 165 10.79 -17.75 -19.32
N CYS A 166 11.87 -18.42 -19.72
CA CYS A 166 12.52 -18.17 -21.00
C CYS A 166 11.80 -18.93 -22.12
N TRP A 167 10.90 -18.24 -22.82
CA TRP A 167 10.18 -18.79 -23.97
C TRP A 167 10.71 -18.24 -25.29
N GLY A 168 10.77 -19.09 -26.30
CA GLY A 168 11.23 -18.73 -27.64
C GLY A 168 12.68 -18.27 -27.66
N ASP A 169 12.97 -17.18 -28.37
CA ASP A 169 14.32 -16.64 -28.56
C ASP A 169 14.77 -15.65 -27.47
N MET A 170 14.01 -15.56 -26.36
CA MET A 170 14.36 -14.69 -25.24
C MET A 170 15.71 -15.07 -24.66
N GLN A 171 16.61 -14.10 -24.62
CA GLN A 171 17.93 -14.25 -24.02
C GLN A 171 17.84 -14.04 -22.50
N PRO A 172 18.74 -14.67 -21.71
CA PRO A 172 18.94 -14.28 -20.32
C PRO A 172 19.14 -12.76 -20.22
N GLY A 173 18.37 -12.10 -19.36
CA GLY A 173 18.33 -10.64 -19.24
C GLY A 173 17.13 -9.96 -19.91
N GLN A 174 16.22 -10.71 -20.55
CA GLN A 174 15.02 -10.16 -21.19
C GLN A 174 13.71 -10.58 -20.52
N GLY A 175 12.85 -9.63 -20.13
CA GLY A 175 11.54 -9.91 -19.53
C GLY A 175 11.62 -10.87 -18.34
N LEU A 176 10.71 -11.86 -18.27
CA LEU A 176 10.75 -12.90 -17.24
C LEU A 176 11.94 -13.87 -17.36
N CYS A 177 12.65 -13.86 -18.51
CA CYS A 177 13.85 -14.66 -18.76
C CYS A 177 15.11 -14.06 -18.09
N ALA A 178 15.08 -12.79 -17.68
CA ALA A 178 16.12 -12.12 -16.90
C ALA A 178 16.17 -12.68 -15.48
N ASP A 179 15.25 -12.25 -14.63
CA ASP A 179 15.25 -12.56 -13.20
C ASP A 179 13.84 -12.86 -12.68
N GLY A 180 12.97 -13.42 -13.54
CA GLY A 180 11.61 -13.77 -13.16
C GLY A 180 10.77 -12.52 -12.91
N ILE A 181 9.84 -12.58 -11.95
CA ILE A 181 8.95 -11.46 -11.64
C ILE A 181 9.71 -10.25 -11.03
N ASN A 182 10.86 -10.44 -10.36
CA ASN A 182 11.74 -9.31 -9.98
C ASN A 182 12.71 -8.91 -11.08
N GLY A 183 12.98 -9.76 -12.05
CA GLY A 183 13.64 -9.32 -13.29
C GLY A 183 12.83 -8.21 -13.93
N MET A 184 11.49 -8.32 -13.86
CA MET A 184 10.62 -7.23 -14.26
C MET A 184 10.80 -5.97 -13.38
N TYR A 185 11.03 -6.14 -12.08
CA TYR A 185 11.33 -5.04 -11.16
C TYR A 185 12.58 -4.27 -11.58
N HIS A 186 13.67 -4.97 -11.92
CA HIS A 186 14.92 -4.32 -12.34
C HIS A 186 14.90 -3.81 -13.79
N VAL A 187 14.14 -4.43 -14.68
CA VAL A 187 14.14 -4.13 -16.13
C VAL A 187 13.04 -3.14 -16.51
N HIS A 188 11.93 -3.10 -15.77
CA HIS A 188 10.76 -2.30 -16.11
C HIS A 188 10.38 -1.35 -14.97
N PRO A 189 10.73 -0.06 -15.05
CA PRO A 189 10.39 0.95 -14.05
C PRO A 189 8.89 1.07 -13.74
N LEU A 190 8.02 0.66 -14.67
CA LEU A 190 6.57 0.62 -14.42
C LEU A 190 6.18 -0.48 -13.43
N TRP A 191 6.86 -1.63 -13.47
CA TRP A 191 6.59 -2.77 -12.61
C TRP A 191 6.97 -2.48 -11.16
N ASP A 192 8.14 -1.88 -10.98
CA ASP A 192 8.66 -1.38 -9.71
C ASP A 192 7.63 -0.42 -9.05
N ARG A 193 7.31 0.66 -9.77
CA ARG A 193 6.28 1.63 -9.38
C ARG A 193 4.92 1.01 -9.08
N LEU A 194 4.48 0.04 -9.86
CA LEU A 194 3.22 -0.66 -9.61
C LEU A 194 3.28 -1.43 -8.29
N THR A 195 4.40 -2.10 -8.01
CA THR A 195 4.62 -2.85 -6.77
C THR A 195 4.61 -1.93 -5.56
N HIS A 196 5.30 -0.79 -5.64
CA HIS A 196 5.25 0.29 -4.66
C HIS A 196 3.83 0.80 -4.42
N GLY A 197 3.12 1.15 -5.49
CA GLY A 197 1.73 1.60 -5.42
C GLY A 197 0.79 0.58 -4.75
N VAL A 198 0.87 -0.70 -5.14
CA VAL A 198 0.05 -1.77 -4.54
C VAL A 198 0.44 -2.00 -3.07
N GLY A 199 1.73 -1.93 -2.73
CA GLY A 199 2.24 -1.98 -1.36
C GLY A 199 1.66 -0.86 -0.49
N GLY A 200 1.69 0.38 -0.99
CA GLY A 200 1.08 1.54 -0.34
C GLY A 200 -0.43 1.37 -0.13
N VAL A 201 -1.15 0.85 -1.14
CA VAL A 201 -2.60 0.55 -1.01
C VAL A 201 -2.84 -0.44 0.12
N ALA A 202 -2.12 -1.57 0.11
CA ALA A 202 -2.28 -2.64 1.08
C ALA A 202 -2.04 -2.15 2.51
N LEU A 203 -0.92 -1.47 2.71
CA LEU A 203 -0.48 -0.97 4.01
C LEU A 203 -1.48 0.05 4.55
N SER A 204 -1.88 1.01 3.72
CA SER A 204 -2.76 2.08 4.16
C SER A 204 -4.20 1.62 4.38
N TYR A 205 -4.70 0.72 3.54
CA TYR A 205 -5.98 0.08 3.77
C TYR A 205 -5.99 -0.68 5.11
N GLY A 206 -4.94 -1.47 5.37
CA GLY A 206 -4.78 -2.21 6.62
C GLY A 206 -4.73 -1.30 7.86
N PHE A 207 -3.96 -0.21 7.81
CA PHE A 207 -3.87 0.74 8.90
C PHE A 207 -5.15 1.55 9.10
N ALA A 208 -5.87 1.93 8.04
CA ALA A 208 -7.14 2.64 8.15
C ALA A 208 -8.15 1.83 8.96
N VAL A 209 -8.30 0.54 8.64
CA VAL A 209 -9.21 -0.34 9.40
C VAL A 209 -8.68 -0.62 10.81
N SER A 210 -7.36 -0.73 10.98
CA SER A 210 -6.74 -0.90 12.31
C SER A 210 -7.01 0.30 13.23
N PHE A 211 -6.83 1.53 12.73
CA PHE A 211 -7.12 2.75 13.49
C PHE A 211 -8.60 2.93 13.78
N LYS A 212 -9.48 2.50 12.87
CA LYS A 212 -10.92 2.44 13.13
C LYS A 212 -11.25 1.51 14.29
N ARG A 213 -10.69 0.30 14.30
CA ARG A 213 -10.86 -0.68 15.40
C ARG A 213 -10.26 -0.16 16.72
N LEU A 214 -9.07 0.43 16.66
CA LEU A 214 -8.41 1.06 17.81
C LEU A 214 -9.28 2.17 18.40
N SER A 215 -9.86 3.01 17.54
CA SER A 215 -10.77 4.08 17.92
C SER A 215 -11.97 3.55 18.69
N THR A 216 -12.61 2.48 18.20
CA THR A 216 -13.73 1.83 18.89
C THR A 216 -13.30 1.20 20.22
N HIS A 217 -12.19 0.45 20.22
CA HIS A 217 -11.71 -0.25 21.42
C HIS A 217 -11.37 0.69 22.57
N PHE A 218 -10.69 1.80 22.27
CA PHE A 218 -10.29 2.78 23.28
C PHE A 218 -11.30 3.91 23.47
N SER A 219 -12.48 3.83 22.82
CA SER A 219 -13.47 4.92 22.81
C SER A 219 -12.87 6.29 22.43
N ALA A 220 -11.84 6.29 21.57
CA ALA A 220 -11.06 7.47 21.23
C ALA A 220 -11.78 8.40 20.23
N ASN A 221 -12.86 7.92 19.61
CA ASN A 221 -13.69 8.64 18.64
C ASN A 221 -12.88 9.36 17.55
N LEU A 222 -11.84 8.73 17.02
CA LEU A 222 -11.05 9.27 15.92
C LEU A 222 -11.95 9.56 14.72
N SER A 223 -11.91 10.80 14.24
CA SER A 223 -12.67 11.22 13.06
C SER A 223 -12.17 10.55 11.77
N ARG A 224 -13.01 10.48 10.74
CA ARG A 224 -12.61 9.96 9.41
C ARG A 224 -11.36 10.65 8.84
N PRO A 225 -11.24 11.99 8.85
CA PRO A 225 -10.01 12.65 8.39
C PRO A 225 -8.78 12.26 9.22
N MET A 226 -8.92 12.10 10.54
CA MET A 226 -7.79 11.67 11.39
C MET A 226 -7.34 10.26 11.03
N ILE A 227 -8.27 9.32 10.86
CA ILE A 227 -7.94 7.94 10.46
C ILE A 227 -7.27 7.92 9.08
N PHE A 228 -7.79 8.69 8.13
CA PHE A 228 -7.17 8.84 6.82
C PHE A 228 -5.71 9.29 6.95
N TRP A 229 -5.44 10.38 7.67
CA TRP A 229 -4.09 10.91 7.82
C TRP A 229 -3.14 9.99 8.58
N LEU A 230 -3.63 9.28 9.60
CA LEU A 230 -2.83 8.29 10.31
C LEU A 230 -2.48 7.10 9.42
N ALA A 231 -3.45 6.55 8.70
CA ALA A 231 -3.23 5.43 7.79
C ALA A 231 -2.31 5.80 6.62
N PHE A 232 -2.56 6.96 6.03
CA PHE A 232 -1.73 7.55 4.97
C PHE A 232 -0.29 7.76 5.48
N GLY A 233 -0.12 8.47 6.60
CA GLY A 233 1.20 8.85 7.11
C GLY A 233 2.02 7.66 7.58
N VAL A 234 1.40 6.67 8.25
CA VAL A 234 2.11 5.42 8.61
C VAL A 234 2.56 4.68 7.37
N SER A 235 1.73 4.65 6.33
CA SER A 235 2.07 3.91 5.11
C SER A 235 3.15 4.62 4.32
N MET A 236 3.02 5.93 4.10
CA MET A 236 4.08 6.73 3.47
C MET A 236 5.41 6.63 4.22
N SER A 237 5.36 6.66 5.55
CA SER A 237 6.58 6.52 6.34
C SER A 237 7.18 5.12 6.21
N GLY A 238 6.35 4.08 6.23
CA GLY A 238 6.78 2.71 6.02
C GLY A 238 7.42 2.51 4.65
N MET A 239 6.80 3.02 3.58
CA MET A 239 7.32 2.93 2.22
C MET A 239 8.62 3.74 2.04
N ALA A 240 8.70 4.93 2.60
CA ALA A 240 9.96 5.69 2.60
C ALA A 240 11.08 4.99 3.39
N VAL A 241 10.75 4.24 4.45
CA VAL A 241 11.73 3.40 5.16
C VAL A 241 12.19 2.22 4.29
N PHE A 242 11.36 1.70 3.38
CA PHE A 242 11.81 0.72 2.39
C PHE A 242 12.87 1.33 1.47
N GLU A 243 12.70 2.56 0.98
CA GLU A 243 13.75 3.26 0.21
C GLU A 243 15.06 3.44 0.99
N VAL A 244 14.96 3.77 2.29
CA VAL A 244 16.14 3.86 3.17
C VAL A 244 16.81 2.49 3.33
N TYR A 245 16.03 1.42 3.45
CA TYR A 245 16.55 0.06 3.46
C TYR A 245 17.30 -0.28 2.17
N GLU A 246 16.76 0.10 1.01
CA GLU A 246 17.45 -0.11 -0.27
C GLU A 246 18.77 0.65 -0.36
N PHE A 247 18.77 1.91 0.12
CA PHE A 247 19.97 2.73 0.21
C PHE A 247 21.04 2.10 1.10
N PHE A 248 20.64 1.59 2.28
CA PHE A 248 21.58 0.84 3.15
C PHE A 248 22.06 -0.45 2.50
N GLY A 249 21.17 -1.15 1.77
CA GLY A 249 21.52 -2.29 0.94
C GLY A 249 22.69 -1.98 0.01
N ARG A 250 22.62 -0.83 -0.69
CA ARG A 250 23.67 -0.36 -1.60
C ARG A 250 24.94 -0.04 -0.83
N MET A 251 24.83 0.75 0.25
CA MET A 251 25.99 1.23 1.01
C MET A 251 26.79 0.11 1.65
N PHE A 252 26.12 -0.91 2.20
CA PHE A 252 26.79 -1.97 2.97
C PHE A 252 27.07 -3.23 2.16
N PHE A 253 26.25 -3.53 1.15
CA PHE A 253 26.35 -4.78 0.41
C PHE A 253 26.72 -4.59 -1.06
N LEU A 254 26.77 -3.34 -1.58
CA LEU A 254 27.09 -3.01 -2.98
C LEU A 254 26.20 -3.72 -4.01
N THR A 255 25.03 -4.23 -3.59
CA THR A 255 24.22 -5.18 -4.38
C THR A 255 22.83 -4.69 -4.73
N THR A 256 22.44 -3.48 -4.34
CA THR A 256 21.10 -2.94 -4.63
C THR A 256 21.20 -1.56 -5.25
N ASP A 257 21.69 -1.49 -6.50
CA ASP A 257 21.53 -0.29 -7.31
C ASP A 257 20.17 -0.34 -8.02
N GLN A 258 19.11 0.01 -7.29
CA GLN A 258 17.71 0.01 -7.74
C GLN A 258 17.39 1.28 -8.57
N GLY A 259 18.19 1.56 -9.61
CA GLY A 259 17.86 2.63 -10.59
C GLY A 259 18.16 4.08 -10.18
N GLY A 260 18.76 4.30 -9.01
CA GLY A 260 19.26 5.60 -8.55
C GLY A 260 18.17 6.64 -8.25
N TYR A 261 18.55 7.92 -8.18
CA TYR A 261 17.67 9.00 -7.70
C TYR A 261 16.29 9.05 -8.36
N VAL A 262 16.23 8.95 -9.69
CA VAL A 262 14.98 9.09 -10.44
C VAL A 262 14.04 7.90 -10.21
N ASN A 263 14.60 6.72 -9.96
CA ASN A 263 13.81 5.54 -9.66
C ASN A 263 13.17 5.68 -8.27
N THR A 264 13.99 5.78 -7.22
CA THR A 264 13.56 5.96 -5.83
C THR A 264 12.59 7.12 -5.64
N ALA A 265 12.85 8.30 -6.23
CA ALA A 265 11.90 9.41 -6.14
C ALA A 265 10.60 9.13 -6.93
N GLY A 266 10.66 8.34 -7.99
CA GLY A 266 9.50 7.82 -8.73
C GLY A 266 8.71 6.75 -7.95
N ASP A 267 9.39 5.95 -7.15
CA ASP A 267 8.79 4.93 -6.29
C ASP A 267 8.04 5.60 -5.15
N LEU A 268 8.64 6.64 -4.53
CA LEU A 268 7.95 7.50 -3.57
C LEU A 268 6.69 8.17 -4.14
N ILE A 269 6.66 8.54 -5.43
CA ILE A 269 5.42 9.04 -6.08
C ILE A 269 4.37 7.93 -6.14
N SER A 270 4.78 6.71 -6.45
CA SER A 270 3.88 5.57 -6.53
C SER A 270 3.36 5.19 -5.15
N ASP A 271 4.20 5.27 -4.12
CA ASP A 271 3.84 5.12 -2.71
C ASP A 271 2.83 6.18 -2.27
N LEU A 272 3.00 7.43 -2.72
CA LEU A 272 2.07 8.52 -2.45
C LEU A 272 0.69 8.20 -3.02
N VAL A 273 0.62 7.79 -4.29
CA VAL A 273 -0.64 7.43 -4.94
C VAL A 273 -1.26 6.22 -4.26
N GLY A 274 -0.46 5.18 -4.00
CA GLY A 274 -0.89 3.94 -3.37
C GLY A 274 -1.42 4.15 -1.96
N SER A 275 -0.67 4.84 -1.11
CA SER A 275 -1.05 5.14 0.27
C SER A 275 -2.30 6.01 0.33
N THR A 276 -2.43 6.99 -0.57
CA THR A 276 -3.64 7.82 -0.67
C THR A 276 -4.86 6.97 -1.03
N ALA A 277 -4.73 6.13 -2.06
CA ALA A 277 -5.80 5.25 -2.50
C ALA A 277 -6.17 4.22 -1.41
N GLY A 278 -5.20 3.59 -0.77
CA GLY A 278 -5.43 2.63 0.32
C GLY A 278 -6.15 3.25 1.52
N ALA A 279 -5.71 4.43 1.98
CA ALA A 279 -6.39 5.17 3.04
C ALA A 279 -7.85 5.48 2.66
N TYR A 280 -8.07 5.95 1.43
CA TYR A 280 -9.40 6.27 0.92
C TYR A 280 -10.31 5.03 0.83
N LEU A 281 -9.80 3.91 0.31
CA LEU A 281 -10.52 2.64 0.26
C LEU A 281 -10.84 2.14 1.66
N GLY A 282 -9.91 2.30 2.61
CA GLY A 282 -10.09 1.89 4.00
C GLY A 282 -11.22 2.63 4.71
N ILE A 283 -11.39 3.92 4.42
CA ILE A 283 -12.49 4.71 4.98
C ILE A 283 -13.84 4.50 4.28
N THR A 284 -13.84 4.07 3.01
CA THR A 284 -15.05 3.97 2.18
C THR A 284 -15.62 2.55 2.04
N MET A 285 -14.77 1.53 1.89
CA MET A 285 -15.21 0.16 1.65
C MET A 285 -15.65 -0.57 2.92
N ASP A 286 -15.06 -0.23 4.07
CA ASP A 286 -15.38 -0.89 5.33
C ASP A 286 -16.52 -0.16 6.05
N LYS A 287 -17.69 -0.82 6.15
CA LYS A 287 -18.90 -0.25 6.78
C LYS A 287 -18.56 0.28 8.18
N TRP A 288 -18.75 1.57 8.40
CA TRP A 288 -18.58 2.18 9.72
C TRP A 288 -19.62 1.59 10.68
N GLN A 289 -19.18 0.77 11.64
CA GLN A 289 -20.08 0.15 12.61
C GLN A 289 -20.69 1.17 13.59
N VAL A 290 -20.16 2.39 13.64
CA VAL A 290 -20.70 3.44 14.51
C VAL A 290 -20.72 4.77 13.77
N LEU A 291 -21.85 5.47 13.81
CA LEU A 291 -22.00 6.86 13.39
C LEU A 291 -21.25 7.78 14.37
N TRP A 292 -19.92 7.76 14.38
CA TRP A 292 -19.13 8.79 15.05
C TRP A 292 -18.87 9.92 14.07
N GLU A 293 -19.90 10.73 13.81
CA GLU A 293 -19.76 12.04 13.13
C GLU A 293 -19.29 13.12 14.14
N GLY A 294 -18.25 12.80 14.91
CA GLY A 294 -17.72 13.65 15.98
C GLY A 294 -16.26 14.07 15.76
N SER A 295 -15.84 15.10 16.49
CA SER A 295 -14.43 15.50 16.60
C SER A 295 -13.66 14.49 17.47
N SER A 296 -12.39 14.23 17.12
CA SER A 296 -11.52 13.33 17.90
C SER A 296 -11.44 13.78 19.35
N GLN A 297 -11.57 12.85 20.30
CA GLN A 297 -11.40 13.17 21.71
C GLN A 297 -9.99 13.68 21.97
N ARG A 298 -9.88 14.66 22.88
CA ARG A 298 -8.60 15.16 23.39
C ARG A 298 -8.50 14.88 24.90
N PRO A 299 -7.35 14.42 25.41
CA PRO A 299 -6.11 14.14 24.67
C PRO A 299 -6.20 12.89 23.78
N LEU A 300 -5.44 12.86 22.68
CA LEU A 300 -5.36 11.67 21.82
C LEU A 300 -4.72 10.50 22.59
N PRO A 301 -5.05 9.23 22.27
CA PRO A 301 -4.38 8.08 22.86
C PRO A 301 -2.85 8.17 22.69
N ILE A 302 -2.08 7.75 23.70
CA ILE A 302 -0.61 7.80 23.69
C ILE A 302 -0.03 7.11 22.44
N ILE A 303 -0.64 6.00 22.00
CA ILE A 303 -0.27 5.27 20.79
C ILE A 303 -0.34 6.18 19.56
N VAL A 304 -1.42 6.95 19.41
CA VAL A 304 -1.60 7.88 18.29
C VAL A 304 -0.57 9.02 18.34
N GLN A 305 -0.26 9.53 19.53
CA GLN A 305 0.77 10.57 19.69
C GLN A 305 2.17 10.05 19.31
N LEU A 306 2.54 8.86 19.79
CA LEU A 306 3.81 8.22 19.46
C LEU A 306 3.91 7.90 17.97
N THR A 307 2.83 7.41 17.36
CA THR A 307 2.78 7.22 15.90
C THR A 307 3.03 8.53 15.18
N GLN A 308 2.42 9.63 15.60
CA GLN A 308 2.62 10.95 14.98
C GLN A 308 4.08 11.43 15.04
N SER A 309 4.77 11.22 16.17
CA SER A 309 6.19 11.58 16.32
C SER A 309 7.09 10.88 15.31
N PHE A 310 6.75 9.66 14.91
CA PHE A 310 7.50 8.92 13.89
C PHE A 310 7.08 9.27 12.46
N ILE A 311 5.77 9.38 12.18
CA ILE A 311 5.31 9.54 10.80
C ILE A 311 5.54 10.94 10.24
N ILE A 312 5.49 11.98 11.07
CA ILE A 312 5.54 13.37 10.58
C ILE A 312 6.90 13.67 9.92
N PRO A 313 8.06 13.41 10.56
CA PRO A 313 9.35 13.66 9.93
C PRO A 313 9.53 12.88 8.63
N MET A 314 9.27 11.57 8.67
CA MET A 314 9.48 10.70 7.52
C MET A 314 8.57 11.02 6.34
N THR A 315 7.27 11.22 6.59
CA THR A 315 6.32 11.61 5.55
C THR A 315 6.68 12.97 4.95
N THR A 316 7.15 13.92 5.77
CA THR A 316 7.59 15.25 5.30
C THR A 316 8.80 15.12 4.38
N CYS A 317 9.80 14.32 4.74
CA CYS A 317 10.96 14.08 3.88
C CYS A 317 10.57 13.37 2.57
N ALA A 318 9.69 12.38 2.62
CA ALA A 318 9.17 11.74 1.41
C ALA A 318 8.51 12.76 0.47
N PHE A 319 7.67 13.66 1.00
CA PHE A 319 7.08 14.74 0.20
C PHE A 319 8.09 15.71 -0.39
N ILE A 320 9.14 16.06 0.35
CA ILE A 320 10.20 16.93 -0.15
C ILE A 320 10.96 16.24 -1.30
N ALA A 321 11.26 14.95 -1.18
CA ALA A 321 11.90 14.17 -2.25
C ALA A 321 11.02 14.10 -3.52
N ILE A 322 9.73 13.83 -3.34
CA ILE A 322 8.74 13.83 -4.42
C ILE A 322 8.68 15.22 -5.09
N ALA A 323 8.61 16.28 -4.29
CA ALA A 323 8.57 17.65 -4.80
C ALA A 323 9.87 18.03 -5.52
N ASP A 324 11.03 17.58 -5.05
CA ASP A 324 12.30 17.79 -5.74
C ASP A 324 12.24 17.21 -7.15
N LEU A 325 11.80 15.96 -7.31
CA LEU A 325 11.65 15.37 -8.64
C LEU A 325 10.60 16.08 -9.49
N LEU A 326 9.38 16.29 -8.98
CA LEU A 326 8.25 16.79 -9.77
C LEU A 326 8.34 18.28 -10.13
N ILE A 327 8.82 19.11 -9.21
CA ILE A 327 8.80 20.58 -9.34
C ILE A 327 10.17 21.08 -9.77
N PHE A 328 11.23 20.56 -9.15
CA PHE A 328 12.60 21.05 -9.35
C PHE A 328 13.42 20.13 -10.26
N GLY A 329 12.83 19.06 -10.78
CA GLY A 329 13.52 18.12 -11.65
C GLY A 329 14.72 17.44 -10.99
N GLY A 330 14.75 17.33 -9.66
CA GLY A 330 15.84 16.77 -8.87
C GLY A 330 17.01 17.73 -8.61
N MET A 331 16.83 19.04 -8.78
CA MET A 331 17.92 20.01 -8.58
C MET A 331 18.30 20.18 -7.11
N VAL A 332 17.37 20.02 -6.16
CA VAL A 332 17.65 20.24 -4.72
C VAL A 332 18.63 19.19 -4.21
N MET A 333 18.45 17.94 -4.60
CA MET A 333 19.33 16.82 -4.26
C MET A 333 20.36 16.51 -5.37
N GLY A 334 20.47 17.36 -6.39
CA GLY A 334 21.43 17.20 -7.49
C GLY A 334 21.25 15.93 -8.33
N ARG A 335 20.07 15.29 -8.27
CA ARG A 335 19.78 13.95 -8.80
C ARG A 335 20.74 12.88 -8.29
N ASP A 336 21.30 13.08 -7.11
CA ASP A 336 22.21 12.16 -6.48
C ASP A 336 21.44 11.20 -5.56
N TYR A 337 21.63 9.90 -5.81
CA TYR A 337 20.96 8.85 -5.03
C TYR A 337 21.42 8.87 -3.58
N ASP A 338 22.72 9.10 -3.36
CA ASP A 338 23.28 9.06 -2.01
C ASP A 338 22.78 10.26 -1.19
N SER A 339 22.66 11.44 -1.81
CA SER A 339 22.03 12.61 -1.21
C SER A 339 20.57 12.36 -0.80
N LEU A 340 19.77 11.71 -1.65
CA LEU A 340 18.39 11.34 -1.33
C LEU A 340 18.32 10.31 -0.18
N GLY A 341 19.13 9.26 -0.25
CA GLY A 341 19.18 8.22 0.79
C GLY A 341 19.59 8.78 2.16
N MET A 342 20.59 9.65 2.20
CA MET A 342 21.01 10.35 3.43
C MET A 342 19.92 11.27 3.96
N PHE A 343 19.22 11.99 3.07
CA PHE A 343 18.12 12.87 3.45
C PHE A 343 16.96 12.12 4.10
N LEU A 344 16.54 10.98 3.52
CA LEU A 344 15.52 10.12 4.11
C LEU A 344 16.00 9.48 5.42
N THR A 345 17.26 9.03 5.48
CA THR A 345 17.85 8.46 6.70
C THR A 345 17.84 9.45 7.87
N ALA A 346 18.14 10.72 7.63
CA ALA A 346 18.11 11.76 8.66
C ALA A 346 16.71 11.95 9.29
N ALA A 347 15.64 11.54 8.62
CA ALA A 347 14.28 11.59 9.16
C ALA A 347 13.97 10.43 10.12
N THR A 348 14.84 9.41 10.22
CA THR A 348 14.68 8.27 11.13
C THR A 348 15.27 8.47 12.52
N THR A 349 16.02 9.56 12.73
CA THR A 349 16.80 9.86 13.95
C THR A 349 16.24 11.04 14.72
#